data_AF-A0A751ZRI6-F1
#
_entry.id   AF-A0A751ZRI6-F1
#
_cell.length_a   1.000
_cell.length_b   1.000
_cell.length_c   1.000
_cell.angle_alpha   90.00
_cell.angle_beta   90.00
_cell.angle_gamma   90.00
#
_symmetry.space_group_name_H-M   'P 1'
#
loop_
_entity.id
_entity.type
_entity.pdbx_description
1 polymer ?
#
loop_
_entity_poly.entity_id
_entity_poly.type
_entity_poly.pdbx_seq_one_letter_code
_entity_poly.pdbx_strand_id
1 'polypeptide(L)'
;MSQHEQFCQACGMPMSAPDAHSASDQYCAYCSDSNGNLKPWEEAVSGLASFLDSWQKVGPEEAHKRAKHYLTAMPAWAHKADE
;
A
#
# COMPACT_ATOMS: atom_id res chain seq x y z
N MET A 1 -20.64 -3.28 20.10
CA MET A 1 -19.48 -4.05 19.60
C MET A 1 -18.65 -3.07 18.80
N SER A 2 -17.44 -2.70 19.22
CA SER A 2 -16.58 -1.90 18.34
C SER A 2 -16.18 -2.81 17.20
N GLN A 3 -16.60 -2.49 15.97
CA GLN A 3 -16.05 -3.18 14.82
C GLN A 3 -14.56 -2.90 14.82
N HIS A 4 -13.75 -3.96 14.84
CA HIS A 4 -12.32 -3.81 14.61
C HIS A 4 -12.18 -3.47 13.13
N GLU A 5 -11.81 -2.23 12.85
CA GLU A 5 -11.53 -1.76 11.49
C GLU A 5 -10.46 -2.67 10.87
N GLN A 6 -10.75 -3.20 9.67
CA GLN A 6 -9.78 -3.96 8.89
C GLN A 6 -8.99 -2.99 8.01
N PHE A 7 -7.70 -3.22 7.92
CA PHE A 7 -6.82 -2.40 7.09
C PHE A 7 -6.16 -3.26 6.01
N CYS A 8 -6.00 -2.68 4.83
CA CYS A 8 -5.28 -3.26 3.72
C CYS A 8 -3.88 -3.69 4.20
N GLN A 9 -3.56 -4.98 4.06
CA GLN A 9 -2.29 -5.57 4.50
C GLN A 9 -1.09 -5.04 3.70
N ALA A 10 -1.32 -4.34 2.59
CA ALA A 10 -0.27 -3.82 1.70
C ALA A 10 0.03 -2.32 1.86
N CYS A 11 -0.92 -1.52 2.34
CA CYS A 11 -0.75 -0.06 2.44
C CYS A 11 -1.43 0.59 3.65
N GLY A 12 -2.07 -0.19 4.53
CA GLY A 12 -2.72 0.34 5.74
C GLY A 12 -3.99 1.14 5.49
N MET A 13 -4.54 1.14 4.28
CA MET A 13 -5.81 1.81 3.96
C MET A 13 -6.99 1.12 4.66
N PRO A 14 -7.91 1.85 5.32
CA PRO A 14 -9.12 1.26 5.91
C PRO A 14 -9.96 0.56 4.84
N MET A 15 -10.34 -0.70 5.07
CA MET A 15 -11.14 -1.48 4.13
C MET A 15 -12.61 -1.04 4.13
N SER A 16 -13.04 -0.27 5.13
CA SER A 16 -14.35 0.40 5.13
C SER A 16 -14.44 1.63 4.21
N ALA A 17 -13.31 2.13 3.68
CA ALA A 17 -13.32 3.28 2.79
C ALA A 17 -14.07 2.97 1.48
N PRO A 18 -14.88 3.89 0.93
CA PRO A 18 -15.71 3.62 -0.24
C PRO A 18 -14.94 3.17 -1.49
N ASP A 19 -13.70 3.62 -1.61
CA ASP A 19 -12.77 3.34 -2.71
C ASP A 19 -11.82 2.15 -2.42
N ALA A 20 -11.95 1.51 -1.25
CA ALA A 20 -11.15 0.35 -0.90
C ALA A 20 -11.60 -0.95 -1.55
N HIS A 21 -12.87 -1.03 -1.98
CA HIS A 21 -13.49 -2.27 -2.42
C HIS A 21 -12.73 -2.89 -3.61
N SER A 22 -12.26 -4.12 -3.43
CA SER A 22 -11.57 -4.90 -4.44
C SER A 22 -12.11 -6.34 -4.46
N ALA A 23 -11.56 -7.19 -5.31
CA ALA A 23 -11.84 -8.64 -5.28
C ALA A 23 -11.12 -9.39 -4.14
N SER A 24 -10.45 -8.68 -3.23
CA SER A 24 -9.66 -9.22 -2.12
C SER A 24 -10.16 -8.72 -0.77
N ASP A 25 -10.26 -9.62 0.20
CA ASP A 25 -10.54 -9.27 1.60
C ASP A 25 -9.30 -8.71 2.33
N GLN A 26 -8.11 -8.81 1.73
CA GLN A 26 -6.83 -8.43 2.36
C GLN A 26 -6.23 -7.13 1.79
N TYR A 27 -6.57 -6.80 0.54
CA TYR A 27 -5.94 -5.71 -0.20
C TYR A 27 -6.99 -4.77 -0.77
N CYS A 28 -6.75 -3.45 -0.66
CA CYS A 28 -7.64 -2.48 -1.26
C CYS A 28 -7.48 -2.41 -2.79
N ALA A 29 -8.44 -1.75 -3.44
CA ALA A 29 -8.50 -1.58 -4.90
C ALA A 29 -7.22 -0.98 -5.53
N TYR A 30 -6.47 -0.19 -4.76
CA TYR A 30 -5.21 0.41 -5.24
C TYR A 30 -4.02 -0.55 -5.20
N CYS A 31 -4.05 -1.52 -4.29
CA CYS A 31 -2.96 -2.47 -4.05
C CYS A 31 -3.16 -3.80 -4.76
N SER A 32 -4.37 -4.14 -5.20
CA SER A 32 -4.64 -5.38 -5.92
C SER A 32 -4.95 -5.17 -7.41
N ASP A 33 -4.80 -6.23 -8.19
CA ASP A 33 -5.33 -6.33 -9.55
C ASP A 33 -6.85 -6.59 -9.55
N SER A 34 -7.43 -6.71 -10.75
CA SER A 34 -8.87 -7.01 -10.93
C SER A 34 -9.31 -8.35 -10.37
N ASN A 35 -8.36 -9.27 -10.12
CA ASN A 35 -8.58 -10.59 -9.57
C ASN A 35 -8.31 -10.63 -8.05
N GLY A 36 -7.92 -9.51 -7.43
CA GLY A 36 -7.63 -9.42 -6.01
C GLY A 36 -6.20 -9.82 -5.63
N ASN A 37 -5.32 -10.09 -6.60
CA ASN A 37 -3.92 -10.40 -6.33
C ASN A 37 -3.16 -9.13 -6.01
N LEU A 38 -2.23 -9.22 -5.05
CA LEU A 38 -1.33 -8.12 -4.72
C LEU A 38 -0.50 -7.75 -5.95
N LYS A 39 -0.43 -6.46 -6.25
CA LYS A 39 0.41 -5.91 -7.32
C LYS A 39 1.89 -6.22 -7.06
N PRO A 40 2.76 -6.23 -8.09
CA PRO A 40 4.20 -6.43 -7.89
C PRO A 40 4.82 -5.37 -6.98
N TRP A 41 5.88 -5.74 -6.25
CA TRP A 41 6.61 -4.85 -5.33
C TRP A 41 7.00 -3.50 -5.97
N GLU A 42 7.60 -3.53 -7.16
CA GLU A 42 8.04 -2.31 -7.85
C GLU A 42 6.87 -1.38 -8.22
N GLU A 43 5.70 -1.94 -8.55
CA GLU A 43 4.49 -1.15 -8.81
C GLU A 43 3.96 -0.52 -7.51
N ALA A 44 3.94 -1.28 -6.41
CA ALA A 44 3.52 -0.78 -5.11
C ALA A 44 4.43 0.37 -4.62
N VAL A 45 5.75 0.20 -4.72
CA VAL A 45 6.73 1.23 -4.38
C VAL A 45 6.56 2.48 -5.25
N SER A 46 6.46 2.30 -6.57
CA SER A 46 6.32 3.42 -7.53
C SER A 46 5.01 4.19 -7.31
N GLY A 47 3.91 3.47 -7.07
CA GLY A 47 2.61 4.06 -6.79
C GLY A 47 2.59 4.87 -5.49
N LEU A 48 3.11 4.28 -4.40
CA LEU A 48 3.19 4.99 -3.13
C LEU A 48 4.16 6.18 -3.19
N ALA A 49 5.31 6.03 -3.85
CA ALA A 49 6.26 7.13 -4.03
C ALA A 49 5.61 8.31 -4.75
N SER A 50 4.91 8.05 -5.86
CA SER A 50 4.18 9.08 -6.61
C SER A 50 3.10 9.75 -5.75
N PHE A 51 2.38 8.97 -4.95
CA PHE A 51 1.39 9.50 -4.01
C PHE A 51 2.02 10.41 -2.95
N LEU A 52 3.10 9.98 -2.30
CA LEU A 52 3.82 10.75 -1.29
C LEU A 52 4.37 12.07 -1.87
N ASP A 53 4.99 12.02 -3.06
CA ASP A 53 5.55 13.21 -3.69
C ASP A 53 4.49 14.20 -4.19
N SER A 54 3.26 13.72 -4.47
CA SER A 54 2.16 14.57 -4.92
C SER A 54 1.85 15.70 -3.94
N TRP A 55 2.09 15.51 -2.63
CA TRP A 55 1.82 16.51 -1.59
C TRP A 55 3.03 16.85 -0.71
N GLN A 56 4.01 15.94 -0.53
CA GLN A 56 5.20 16.24 0.26
C GLN A 56 6.26 17.03 -0.51
N LYS A 57 6.28 16.93 -1.86
CA LYS A 57 7.24 17.64 -2.74
C LYS A 57 8.70 17.44 -2.33
N VAL A 58 9.06 16.19 -2.05
CA VAL A 58 10.41 15.79 -1.59
C VAL A 58 11.32 15.35 -2.74
N GLY A 59 10.76 15.17 -3.93
CA GLY A 59 11.47 14.70 -5.11
C GLY A 59 11.43 13.17 -5.24
N PRO A 60 11.62 12.64 -6.45
CA PRO A 60 11.36 11.23 -6.78
C PRO A 60 12.25 10.25 -6.00
N GLU A 61 13.53 10.57 -5.80
CA GLU A 61 14.45 9.68 -5.07
C GLU A 61 14.08 9.53 -3.59
N GLU A 62 13.77 10.64 -2.94
CA GLU A 62 13.40 10.66 -1.52
C GLU A 62 12.01 10.04 -1.30
N ALA A 63 11.06 10.33 -2.19
CA ALA A 63 9.74 9.71 -2.18
C ALA A 63 9.83 8.18 -2.34
N HIS A 64 10.72 7.69 -3.20
CA HIS A 64 10.95 6.26 -3.40
C HIS A 64 11.55 5.58 -2.16
N LYS A 65 12.53 6.21 -1.50
CA LYS A 65 13.08 5.72 -0.23
C LYS A 65 12.01 5.63 0.86
N ARG A 66 11.18 6.66 0.99
CA ARG A 66 10.05 6.69 1.95
C ARG A 66 9.02 5.63 1.64
N ALA A 67 8.69 5.43 0.37
CA ALA A 67 7.75 4.40 -0.05
C ALA A 67 8.23 3.00 0.33
N LYS A 68 9.50 2.68 0.04
CA LYS A 68 10.10 1.39 0.46
C LYS A 68 10.03 1.20 1.97
N HIS A 69 10.48 2.20 2.74
CA HIS A 69 10.48 2.12 4.20
C HIS A 69 9.08 1.96 4.80
N TYR A 70 8.09 2.65 4.24
CA TYR A 70 6.70 2.51 4.68
C TYR A 70 6.14 1.13 4.32
N LEU A 71 6.34 0.67 3.08
CA LEU A 71 5.76 -0.58 2.63
C LEU A 71 6.36 -1.76 3.38
N THR A 72 7.67 -1.80 3.67
CA THR A 72 8.27 -2.89 4.46
C THR A 72 7.77 -2.98 5.90
N ALA A 73 7.12 -1.94 6.43
CA ALA A 73 6.40 -2.00 7.70
C ALA A 73 5.00 -2.61 7.58
N MET A 74 4.48 -2.84 6.37
CA MET A 74 3.19 -3.45 6.13
C MET A 74 3.30 -4.98 6.09
N PRO A 75 2.29 -5.73 6.60
CA PRO A 75 2.33 -7.19 6.67
C PRO A 75 2.65 -7.89 5.34
N ALA A 76 2.10 -7.41 4.23
CA ALA A 76 2.29 -8.04 2.91
C ALA A 76 3.74 -7.97 2.41
N TRP A 77 4.53 -7.01 2.92
CA TRP A 77 5.87 -6.71 2.43
C TRP A 77 6.95 -6.85 3.51
N ALA A 78 6.63 -7.33 4.70
CA ALA A 78 7.59 -7.43 5.80
C ALA A 78 8.86 -8.22 5.42
N HIS A 79 8.73 -9.23 4.56
CA HIS A 79 9.84 -10.02 4.02
C HIS A 79 10.83 -9.22 3.14
N LYS A 80 10.44 -8.03 2.66
CA LYS A 80 11.27 -7.11 1.87
C LYS A 80 12.15 -6.18 2.72
N ALA A 81 11.98 -6.18 4.04
CA ALA A 81 12.75 -5.32 4.94
C ALA A 81 14.24 -5.68 5.00
N ASP A 82 14.57 -6.94 4.72
CA ASP A 82 15.92 -7.50 4.79
C ASP A 82 16.64 -7.54 3.42
N GLU A 83 16.00 -7.04 2.36
CA GLU A 83 16.55 -6.90 0.99
C GLU A 83 17.25 -5.54 0.78
#